data_AF-A0A0F9KPM6-F1
#
_entry.id   AF-A0A0F9KPM6-F1
#
_cell.length_a   1.000
_cell.length_b   1.000
_cell.length_c   1.000
_cell.angle_alpha   90.00
_cell.angle_beta   90.00
_cell.angle_gamma   90.00
#
_symmetry.space_group_name_H-M   'P 1'
#
loop_
_entity.id
_entity.type
_entity.pdbx_description
1 polymer ?
#
loop_
_entity_poly.entity_id
_entity_poly.type
_entity_poly.pdbx_seq_one_letter_code
_entity_poly.pdbx_strand_id
1 'polypeptide(L)'
;MPHKWPGGFTLQFWSPKEFKRSELMDSDFLKDLDYLRMKCGFPLRMNNDARTQEDLERIYAKEISKGQHYPTDSSHLYIEGNVEFEEEEVKVRAGDIEPSIPRPGDGSDFTLEKRELKLLLEILKMWEEGRWPKLGLGIETGHTHVDDTPRLGDRRPAHWVAVSK
;
A
#
# COMPACT_ATOMS: atom_id res chain seq x y z
N MET A 1 -16.79 -6.69 -13.46
CA MET A 1 -17.51 -5.40 -13.61
C MET A 1 -16.72 -4.35 -12.86
N PRO A 2 -16.58 -3.11 -13.35
CA PRO A 2 -15.91 -2.04 -12.61
C PRO A 2 -16.56 -1.81 -11.24
N HIS A 3 -15.75 -1.45 -10.25
CA HIS A 3 -16.15 -1.20 -8.88
C HIS A 3 -16.27 0.30 -8.64
N LYS A 4 -17.42 0.75 -8.10
CA LYS A 4 -17.64 2.15 -7.73
C LYS A 4 -17.01 2.46 -6.37
N TRP A 5 -16.32 3.59 -6.30
CA TRP A 5 -15.66 4.07 -5.08
C TRP A 5 -16.38 5.29 -4.49
N PRO A 6 -16.29 5.53 -3.16
CA PRO A 6 -16.95 6.65 -2.48
C PRO A 6 -16.61 8.03 -3.07
N GLY A 7 -15.43 8.20 -3.68
CA GLY A 7 -15.00 9.44 -4.34
C GLY A 7 -15.53 9.64 -5.77
N GLY A 8 -16.53 8.88 -6.23
CA GLY A 8 -17.15 9.05 -7.54
C GLY A 8 -16.36 8.50 -8.73
N PHE A 9 -15.25 7.79 -8.48
CA PHE A 9 -14.46 7.12 -9.51
C PHE A 9 -14.75 5.61 -9.56
N THR A 10 -14.26 4.96 -10.61
CA THR A 10 -14.40 3.51 -10.81
C THR A 10 -13.05 2.87 -11.05
N LEU A 11 -12.82 1.72 -10.41
CA LEU A 11 -11.63 0.89 -10.62
C LEU A 11 -12.03 -0.44 -11.26
N GLN A 12 -11.15 -1.02 -12.07
CA GLN A 12 -11.43 -2.24 -12.82
C GLN A 12 -11.25 -3.49 -11.97
N PHE A 13 -10.27 -3.50 -11.07
CA PHE A 13 -9.81 -4.69 -10.34
C PHE A 13 -10.00 -4.59 -8.84
N TRP A 14 -9.86 -3.40 -8.26
CA TRP A 14 -10.02 -3.19 -6.82
C TRP A 14 -11.43 -2.74 -6.44
N SER A 15 -11.98 -3.38 -5.41
CA SER A 15 -13.23 -2.98 -4.76
C SER A 15 -12.97 -2.39 -3.37
N PRO A 16 -13.81 -1.46 -2.87
CA PRO A 16 -13.67 -0.92 -1.52
C PRO A 16 -13.69 -2.00 -0.41
N LYS A 17 -14.31 -3.16 -0.66
CA LYS A 17 -14.42 -4.27 0.30
C LYS A 17 -13.11 -5.03 0.53
N GLU A 18 -12.12 -4.86 -0.36
CA GLU A 18 -10.78 -5.45 -0.20
C GLU A 18 -9.90 -4.65 0.76
N PHE A 19 -10.42 -3.55 1.30
CA PHE A 19 -9.74 -2.59 2.17
C PHE A 19 -10.47 -2.52 3.51
N LYS A 20 -9.73 -2.39 4.60
CA LYS A 20 -10.26 -2.15 5.95
C LYS A 20 -10.74 -0.70 6.10
N ARG A 21 -10.04 0.25 5.45
CA ARG A 21 -10.26 1.71 5.56
C ARG A 21 -10.19 2.39 4.19
N SER A 22 -10.97 1.89 3.23
CA SER A 22 -11.03 2.41 1.85
C SER A 22 -11.28 3.92 1.75
N GLU A 23 -12.00 4.47 2.72
CA GLU A 23 -12.39 5.88 2.85
C GLU A 23 -11.24 6.81 3.24
N LEU A 24 -10.13 6.25 3.74
CA LEU A 24 -8.94 6.99 4.15
C LEU A 24 -7.81 6.93 3.11
N MET A 25 -8.02 6.17 2.03
CA MET A 25 -7.04 6.01 0.95
C MET A 25 -7.13 7.14 -0.07
N ASP A 26 -5.99 7.56 -0.60
CA ASP A 26 -5.89 8.55 -1.66
C ASP A 26 -6.42 7.99 -3.00
N SER A 27 -7.23 8.78 -3.70
CA SER A 27 -7.90 8.31 -4.93
C SER A 27 -6.95 8.08 -6.11
N ASP A 28 -5.86 8.85 -6.21
CA ASP A 28 -4.89 8.70 -7.29
C ASP A 28 -3.97 7.52 -7.01
N PHE A 29 -3.57 7.32 -5.75
CA PHE A 29 -2.86 6.12 -5.33
C PHE A 29 -3.68 4.84 -5.62
N LEU A 30 -4.99 4.85 -5.34
CA LEU A 30 -5.87 3.73 -5.67
C LEU A 30 -5.98 3.45 -7.18
N LYS A 31 -6.01 4.49 -8.02
CA LYS A 31 -5.98 4.33 -9.49
C LYS A 31 -4.66 3.73 -9.95
N ASP A 32 -3.56 4.14 -9.33
CA ASP A 32 -2.23 3.59 -9.61
C ASP A 32 -2.12 2.13 -9.17
N LEU A 33 -2.68 1.73 -8.03
CA LEU A 33 -2.76 0.34 -7.62
C LEU A 33 -3.62 -0.52 -8.59
N ASP A 34 -4.68 0.05 -9.15
CA ASP A 34 -5.51 -0.62 -10.16
C ASP A 34 -4.74 -0.82 -11.47
N TYR A 35 -4.00 0.21 -11.88
CA TYR A 35 -3.07 0.14 -13.01
C TYR A 35 -1.95 -0.89 -12.77
N LEU A 36 -1.37 -0.95 -11.58
CA LEU A 36 -0.35 -1.91 -11.21
C LEU A 36 -0.88 -3.35 -11.32
N ARG A 37 -2.08 -3.62 -10.79
CA ARG A 37 -2.74 -4.93 -10.90
C ARG A 37 -2.99 -5.32 -12.36
N MET A 38 -3.39 -4.38 -13.20
CA MET A 38 -3.51 -4.57 -14.65
C MET A 38 -2.17 -4.98 -15.28
N LYS A 39 -1.07 -4.28 -14.95
CA LYS A 39 0.26 -4.50 -15.53
C LYS A 39 0.93 -5.78 -15.07
N CYS A 40 0.68 -6.19 -13.83
CA CYS A 40 1.13 -7.48 -13.31
C CYS A 40 0.51 -8.65 -14.07
N GLY A 41 -0.77 -8.52 -14.47
CA GLY A 41 -1.49 -9.58 -15.18
C GLY A 41 -1.87 -10.78 -14.31
N PHE A 42 -1.77 -10.65 -12.99
CA PHE A 42 -2.21 -11.64 -12.01
C PHE A 42 -2.93 -10.96 -10.83
N PRO A 43 -3.75 -11.70 -10.06
CA PRO A 43 -4.44 -11.14 -8.90
C PRO A 43 -3.45 -10.66 -7.83
N LEU A 44 -3.70 -9.47 -7.28
CA LEU A 44 -3.01 -8.94 -6.11
C LEU A 44 -3.97 -8.94 -4.92
N ARG A 45 -3.42 -9.09 -3.70
CA ARG A 45 -4.14 -8.92 -2.43
C ARG A 45 -3.56 -7.73 -1.67
N MET A 46 -4.45 -6.98 -1.02
CA MET A 46 -4.10 -5.96 -0.04
C MET A 46 -4.11 -6.58 1.36
N ASN A 47 -2.97 -6.57 2.04
CA ASN A 47 -2.80 -7.11 3.40
C ASN A 47 -3.06 -6.04 4.46
N ASN A 48 -2.52 -4.85 4.22
CA ASN A 48 -2.73 -3.68 5.04
C ASN A 48 -2.83 -2.44 4.15
N ASP A 49 -3.79 -1.59 4.51
CA ASP A 49 -4.13 -0.33 3.88
C ASP A 49 -4.05 0.78 4.93
N ALA A 50 -4.84 1.84 4.80
CA ALA A 50 -4.90 2.91 5.79
C ALA A 50 -5.28 2.41 7.18
N ARG A 51 -4.75 3.10 8.20
CA ARG A 51 -5.00 2.87 9.63
C ARG A 51 -5.33 4.18 10.30
N THR A 52 -6.23 4.12 11.27
CA THR A 52 -6.42 5.21 12.25
C THR A 52 -5.45 5.05 13.42
N GLN A 53 -5.33 6.09 14.26
CA GLN A 53 -4.59 6.01 15.51
C GLN A 53 -5.12 4.87 16.41
N GLU A 54 -6.44 4.69 16.47
CA GLU A 54 -7.08 3.59 17.22
C GLU A 54 -6.68 2.21 16.67
N ASP A 55 -6.59 2.07 15.34
CA ASP A 55 -6.15 0.81 14.72
C ASP A 55 -4.71 0.49 15.10
N LEU A 56 -3.84 1.51 15.13
CA LEU A 56 -2.44 1.39 15.49
C LEU A 56 -2.25 1.04 16.98
N GLU A 57 -2.97 1.71 17.88
CA GLU A 57 -2.98 1.39 19.32
C GLU A 57 -3.49 -0.02 19.59
N ARG A 58 -4.50 -0.49 18.84
CA ARG A 58 -5.00 -1.86 18.95
C ARG A 58 -3.96 -2.89 18.51
N ILE A 59 -3.21 -2.62 17.44
CA ILE A 59 -2.14 -3.51 16.95
C ILE A 59 -1.01 -3.64 17.97
N TYR A 60 -0.61 -2.51 18.57
CA TYR A 60 0.53 -2.44 19.50
C TYR A 60 0.11 -2.41 20.98
N ALA A 61 -1.12 -2.80 21.31
CA ALA A 61 -1.67 -2.71 22.67
C ALA A 61 -0.78 -3.44 23.70
N LYS A 62 -0.13 -4.54 23.29
CA LYS A 62 0.78 -5.32 24.14
C LYS A 62 2.08 -4.58 24.42
N GLU A 63 2.67 -3.95 23.42
CA GLU A 63 3.87 -3.12 23.52
C GLU A 63 3.58 -1.88 24.38
N ILE A 64 2.45 -1.22 24.12
CA ILE A 64 1.96 -0.07 24.89
C ILE A 64 1.79 -0.44 26.37
N SER A 65 1.14 -1.57 26.67
CA SER A 65 0.94 -2.04 28.05
C SER A 65 2.24 -2.31 28.82
N LYS A 66 3.34 -2.54 28.09
CA LYS A 66 4.68 -2.78 28.64
C LYS A 66 5.55 -1.52 28.66
N GLY A 67 5.00 -0.37 28.27
CA GLY A 67 5.75 0.87 28.10
C GLY A 67 6.83 0.76 27.01
N GLN A 68 6.69 -0.18 26.07
CA GLN A 68 7.63 -0.33 24.96
C GLN A 68 7.34 0.69 23.87
N HIS A 69 8.40 1.14 23.21
CA HIS A 69 8.28 2.00 22.04
C HIS A 69 7.59 1.24 20.90
N TYR A 70 6.67 1.91 20.22
CA TYR A 70 5.97 1.41 19.05
C TYR A 70 6.01 2.48 17.95
N PRO A 71 5.88 2.09 16.66
CA PRO A 71 5.95 3.04 15.56
C PRO A 71 4.77 4.01 15.61
N THR A 72 5.06 5.32 15.69
CA THR A 72 4.04 6.39 15.69
C THR A 72 4.00 7.12 14.35
N ASP A 73 4.93 6.82 13.46
CA ASP A 73 5.20 7.43 12.16
C ASP A 73 4.94 6.46 11.00
N SER A 74 3.90 5.63 11.10
CA SER A 74 3.56 4.67 10.06
C SER A 74 3.07 5.37 8.78
N SER A 75 3.59 4.96 7.61
CA SER A 75 3.09 5.38 6.29
C SER A 75 1.61 5.04 6.07
N HIS A 76 1.08 4.03 6.78
CA HIS A 76 -0.33 3.67 6.79
C HIS A 76 -1.20 4.60 7.65
N LEU A 77 -0.62 5.42 8.53
CA LEU A 77 -1.37 6.22 9.49
C LEU A 77 -2.02 7.42 8.83
N TYR A 78 -3.35 7.40 8.80
CA TYR A 78 -4.16 8.57 8.49
C TYR A 78 -4.04 9.61 9.60
N ILE A 79 -3.82 10.87 9.23
CA ILE A 79 -3.72 11.99 10.18
C ILE A 79 -4.75 13.03 9.74
N GLU A 80 -5.68 13.33 10.64
CA GLU A 80 -6.74 14.31 10.43
C GLU A 80 -6.18 15.73 10.66
N GLY A 81 -6.02 16.50 9.57
CA GLY A 81 -5.81 17.96 9.60
C GLY A 81 -4.42 18.47 10.03
N ASN A 82 -3.96 19.52 9.33
CA ASN A 82 -2.76 20.32 9.55
C ASN A 82 -1.43 19.55 9.62
N VAL A 83 -1.00 19.02 8.47
CA VAL A 83 0.45 19.10 8.19
C VAL A 83 0.73 20.59 8.01
N GLU A 84 1.71 21.16 8.72
CA GLU A 84 1.98 22.62 8.84
C GLU A 84 2.07 23.43 7.52
N PHE A 85 1.91 22.78 6.36
CA PHE A 85 2.04 23.36 5.02
C PHE A 85 0.88 23.06 4.06
N GLU A 86 -0.16 22.29 4.45
CA GLU A 86 -1.29 21.98 3.56
C GLU A 86 -2.61 22.00 4.36
N GLU A 87 -3.53 22.92 4.00
CA GLU A 87 -4.89 23.05 4.57
C GLU A 87 -5.83 21.89 4.15
N GLU A 88 -5.32 20.87 3.46
CA GLU A 88 -6.10 19.77 2.91
C GLU A 88 -5.91 18.46 3.70
N GLU A 89 -6.97 17.65 3.70
CA GLU A 89 -7.00 16.31 4.28
C GLU A 89 -5.97 15.39 3.58
N VAL A 90 -4.88 15.01 4.27
CA VAL A 90 -3.85 14.12 3.71
C VAL A 90 -4.31 12.67 3.81
N LYS A 91 -4.87 12.15 2.71
CA LYS A 91 -5.22 10.73 2.56
C LYS A 91 -3.98 9.84 2.48
N VAL A 92 -4.15 8.57 2.83
CA VAL A 92 -3.06 7.59 2.89
C VAL A 92 -2.68 7.10 1.48
N ARG A 93 -1.38 7.14 1.19
CA ARG A 93 -0.75 6.64 -0.04
C ARG A 93 0.20 5.49 0.28
N ALA A 94 -0.29 4.46 0.98
CA ALA A 94 0.51 3.31 1.41
C ALA A 94 -0.30 2.01 1.36
N GLY A 95 0.37 0.89 1.11
CA GLY A 95 -0.26 -0.44 1.09
C GLY A 95 0.74 -1.59 1.12
N ASP A 96 0.38 -2.65 1.83
CA ASP A 96 1.10 -3.93 1.83
C ASP A 96 0.42 -4.85 0.83
N ILE A 97 1.08 -5.13 -0.29
CA ILE A 97 0.52 -5.88 -1.41
C ILE A 97 1.30 -7.15 -1.70
N GLU A 98 0.61 -8.21 -2.12
CA GLU A 98 1.25 -9.46 -2.54
C GLU A 98 0.50 -10.12 -3.71
N PRO A 99 1.17 -10.98 -4.50
CA PRO A 99 0.49 -11.83 -5.46
C PRO A 99 -0.50 -12.76 -4.74
N SER A 100 -1.79 -12.64 -5.06
CA SER A 100 -2.78 -13.60 -4.58
C SER A 100 -2.56 -14.92 -5.32
N ILE A 101 -2.27 -15.99 -4.59
CA ILE A 101 -2.10 -17.34 -5.15
C ILE A 101 -3.48 -17.85 -5.62
N PRO A 102 -3.75 -18.03 -6.93
CA PRO A 102 -4.74 -19.00 -7.34
C PRO A 102 -4.19 -20.40 -7.01
N ARG A 103 -5.05 -21.28 -6.47
CA ARG A 103 -4.71 -22.69 -6.25
C ARG A 103 -4.15 -23.29 -7.56
N PRO A 104 -3.19 -24.24 -7.48
CA PRO A 104 -2.61 -24.86 -8.67
C PRO A 104 -3.74 -25.47 -9.52
N GLY A 105 -3.95 -24.92 -10.70
CA GLY A 105 -5.06 -25.30 -11.58
C GLY A 105 -5.33 -24.35 -12.75
N ASP A 106 -4.74 -23.14 -12.78
CA ASP A 106 -4.96 -22.17 -13.86
C ASP A 106 -3.96 -22.26 -15.03
N GLY A 107 -3.00 -23.21 -14.96
CA GLY A 107 -2.01 -23.41 -16.02
C GLY A 107 -1.04 -22.23 -16.22
N SER A 108 -0.96 -21.28 -15.28
CA SER A 108 0.00 -20.17 -15.36
C SER A 108 1.37 -20.58 -14.82
N ASP A 109 2.39 -20.51 -15.66
CA ASP A 109 3.80 -20.90 -15.41
C ASP A 109 4.56 -19.97 -14.43
N PHE A 110 3.82 -19.15 -13.69
CA PHE A 110 4.32 -18.15 -12.76
C PHE A 110 4.29 -18.70 -11.33
N THR A 111 5.45 -19.15 -10.85
CA THR A 111 5.67 -19.40 -9.43
C THR A 111 5.48 -18.11 -8.62
N LEU A 112 5.25 -18.21 -7.32
CA LEU A 112 5.04 -17.06 -6.45
C LEU A 112 6.21 -16.07 -6.55
N GLU A 113 7.44 -16.58 -6.57
CA GLU A 113 8.67 -15.79 -6.66
C GLU A 113 8.74 -14.99 -7.98
N LYS A 114 8.31 -15.59 -9.10
CA LYS A 114 8.26 -14.89 -10.39
C LYS A 114 7.21 -13.78 -10.39
N ARG A 115 6.10 -13.96 -9.67
CA ARG A 115 5.05 -12.93 -9.54
C ARG A 115 5.51 -11.78 -8.65
N GLU A 116 6.17 -12.07 -7.54
CA GLU A 116 6.79 -11.05 -6.68
C GLU A 116 7.82 -10.24 -7.46
N LEU A 117 8.71 -10.90 -8.21
CA LEU A 117 9.69 -10.20 -9.06
C LEU A 117 9.01 -9.31 -10.10
N LYS A 118 7.96 -9.81 -10.76
CA LYS A 118 7.19 -9.02 -11.73
C LYS A 118 6.49 -7.82 -11.08
N LEU A 119 5.91 -7.99 -9.90
CA LEU A 119 5.31 -6.91 -9.11
C LEU A 119 6.33 -5.82 -8.82
N LEU A 120 7.51 -6.19 -8.31
CA LEU A 120 8.61 -5.26 -8.02
C LEU A 120 9.06 -4.50 -9.28
N LEU A 121 9.21 -5.18 -10.40
CA LEU A 121 9.60 -4.55 -11.67
C LEU A 121 8.55 -3.54 -12.16
N GLU A 122 7.26 -3.81 -12.01
CA GLU A 122 6.22 -2.85 -12.42
C GLU A 122 6.13 -1.66 -11.46
N ILE A 123 6.36 -1.86 -10.15
CA ILE A 123 6.48 -0.76 -9.17
C ILE A 123 7.63 0.18 -9.55
N LEU A 124 8.81 -0.38 -9.84
CA LEU A 124 9.98 0.42 -10.22
C LEU A 124 9.74 1.22 -11.50
N LYS A 125 9.04 0.64 -12.50
CA LYS A 125 8.65 1.39 -13.71
C LYS A 125 7.71 2.54 -13.41
N MET A 126 6.72 2.34 -12.54
CA MET A 126 5.80 3.43 -12.15
C MET A 126 6.55 4.58 -11.46
N TRP A 127 7.58 4.28 -10.68
CA TRP A 127 8.48 5.29 -10.13
C TRP A 127 9.30 6.00 -11.22
N GLU A 128 9.90 5.27 -12.17
CA GLU A 128 10.64 5.86 -13.31
C GLU A 128 9.73 6.75 -14.19
N GLU A 129 8.45 6.41 -14.32
CA GLU A 129 7.42 7.20 -15.00
C GLU A 129 6.97 8.44 -14.20
N GLY A 130 7.43 8.58 -12.95
CA GLY A 130 7.09 9.71 -12.08
C GLY A 130 5.70 9.62 -11.44
N ARG A 131 5.05 8.46 -11.47
CA ARG A 131 3.73 8.24 -10.82
C ARG A 131 3.84 8.24 -9.30
N TRP A 132 4.88 7.61 -8.78
CA TRP A 132 5.20 7.50 -7.35
C TRP A 132 6.51 8.23 -7.02
N PRO A 133 6.57 9.57 -7.15
CA PRO A 133 7.81 10.33 -7.07
C PRO A 133 8.53 10.23 -5.71
N LYS A 134 7.85 9.76 -4.66
CA LYS A 134 8.39 9.55 -3.31
C LYS A 134 8.27 8.08 -2.88
N LEU A 135 8.50 7.15 -3.81
CA LEU A 135 8.39 5.70 -3.58
C LEU A 135 9.14 5.22 -2.32
N GLY A 136 8.41 4.82 -1.29
CA GLY A 136 8.89 3.91 -0.26
C GLY A 136 8.63 2.46 -0.67
N LEU A 137 9.67 1.62 -0.67
CA LEU A 137 9.57 0.22 -1.08
C LEU A 137 10.20 -0.68 -0.01
N GLY A 138 9.36 -1.54 0.57
CA GLY A 138 9.75 -2.59 1.50
C GLY A 138 9.46 -3.97 0.93
N ILE A 139 10.44 -4.86 0.94
CA ILE A 139 10.23 -6.29 0.63
C ILE A 139 10.25 -7.02 1.97
N GLU A 140 9.09 -7.48 2.41
CA GLU A 140 8.91 -8.19 3.67
C GLU A 140 8.52 -9.65 3.44
N THR A 141 8.63 -10.48 4.47
CA THR A 141 8.24 -11.89 4.36
C THR A 141 6.75 -11.97 4.05
N GLY A 142 6.41 -12.38 2.82
CA GLY A 142 5.05 -12.59 2.36
C GLY A 142 4.31 -11.34 1.87
N HIS A 143 4.96 -10.17 1.75
CA HIS A 143 4.35 -9.01 1.07
C HIS A 143 5.37 -7.96 0.64
N THR A 144 4.95 -7.07 -0.26
CA THR A 144 5.67 -5.86 -0.66
C THR A 144 4.95 -4.65 -0.10
N HIS A 145 5.62 -3.90 0.78
CA HIS A 145 5.18 -2.59 1.24
C HIS A 145 5.47 -1.56 0.16
N VAL A 146 4.47 -0.77 -0.21
CA VAL A 146 4.63 0.39 -1.10
C VAL A 146 3.99 1.61 -0.48
N ASP A 147 4.68 2.75 -0.54
CA ASP A 147 4.10 4.03 -0.22
C ASP A 147 4.64 5.16 -1.13
N ASP A 148 3.90 6.25 -1.22
CA ASP A 148 4.29 7.47 -1.94
C ASP A 148 4.01 8.68 -1.03
N THR A 149 4.43 8.57 0.24
CA THR A 149 4.03 9.52 1.27
C THR A 149 4.92 10.78 1.24
N PRO A 150 4.34 12.00 1.19
CA PRO A 150 5.11 13.23 1.19
C PRO A 150 5.84 13.54 2.50
N ARG A 151 5.50 12.86 3.60
CA ARG A 151 6.05 13.06 4.95
C ARG A 151 7.51 12.62 5.11
N LEU A 152 8.06 11.81 4.19
CA LEU A 152 9.42 11.26 4.31
C LEU A 152 10.56 12.21 3.84
N GLY A 153 10.30 13.51 3.69
CA GLY A 153 11.31 14.49 3.28
C GLY A 153 11.65 14.43 1.77
N ASP A 154 12.59 15.27 1.34
CA ASP A 154 12.82 15.55 -0.08
C ASP A 154 13.29 14.34 -0.92
N ARG A 155 12.52 14.09 -1.99
CA ARG A 155 12.85 13.36 -3.25
C ARG A 155 13.96 12.32 -3.15
N ARG A 156 13.75 11.22 -2.41
CA ARG A 156 14.47 9.97 -2.68
C ARG A 156 13.57 8.78 -2.44
N PRO A 157 13.66 7.73 -3.25
CA PRO A 157 13.01 6.49 -2.91
C PRO A 157 13.66 5.94 -1.63
N ALA A 158 12.88 5.83 -0.56
CA ALA A 158 13.31 5.17 0.65
C ALA A 158 13.18 3.66 0.40
N HIS A 159 14.27 3.04 -0.04
CA HIS A 159 14.33 1.59 -0.16
C HIS A 159 14.81 1.03 1.17
N TRP A 160 14.03 0.15 1.79
CA TRP A 160 14.50 -0.65 2.91
C TRP A 160 14.11 -2.10 2.71
N VAL A 161 15.05 -3.01 3.03
CA VAL A 161 14.75 -4.43 3.10
C VAL A 161 14.50 -4.74 4.57
N ALA A 162 13.26 -5.05 4.91
CA ALA A 162 12.87 -5.43 6.26
C ALA A 162 12.44 -6.90 6.28
N VAL A 163 12.92 -7.67 7.25
CA VAL A 163 12.36 -9.00 7.51
C VAL A 163 11.31 -8.80 8.60
N SER A 164 10.03 -8.91 8.24
CA SER A 164 8.96 -9.00 9.23
C SER A 164 9.21 -10.22 10.11
N LYS A 165 9.27 -10.01 11.44
CA LYS A 165 9.50 -11.08 12.42
C LYS A 165 8.37 -12.08 12.48
#